data_AF-A0A0N0BFC2-F1
#
_entry.id   AF-A0A0N0BFC2-F1
#
_cell.length_a   1.000
_cell.length_b   1.000
_cell.length_c   1.000
_cell.angle_alpha   90.00
_cell.angle_beta   90.00
_cell.angle_gamma   90.00
#
_symmetry.space_group_name_H-M   'P 1'
#
loop_
_entity.id
_entity.type
_entity.pdbx_description
1 polymer ?
#
loop_
_entity_poly.entity_id
_entity_poly.type
_entity_poly.pdbx_seq_one_letter_code
_entity_poly.pdbx_strand_id
1 'polypeptide(L)'
;AITVFSALKILLMKILSQYPQYQSSAEAACRHLINSHLSIIHSMLSIQSNAKQQKVVLQLLAAIVSFGGNLPRELLTYLSLPMEVIKFLVQHTKPTDDQNTRNCFIHFILAFLIDGSTPIIRILLDKRDLFYSIFPDLIYDSKDIIVLVLTTFKIHILQNPNISKTMKLQLFPISIIQNFVNLYNWKGPTNCPKLKNRSFISDSQIVEEKIDRPWEYEKPSNLVIKIMTSCPDLIKAQFIRLEPYIEPRVSLKWIKAMKFVKEVNGLVYFLS
;
A
#
# COMPACT_ATOMS: atom_id res chain seq x y z
N ALA A 1 9.16 -11.25 25.99
CA ALA A 1 8.28 -10.67 24.96
C ALA A 1 8.15 -11.56 23.72
N ILE A 2 9.24 -11.88 22.99
CA ILE A 2 9.19 -12.64 21.72
C ILE A 2 8.35 -13.93 21.82
N THR A 3 8.66 -14.82 22.76
CA THR A 3 7.94 -16.10 22.91
C THR A 3 6.45 -15.91 23.18
N VAL A 4 6.10 -14.96 24.04
CA VAL A 4 4.71 -14.63 24.39
C VAL A 4 3.96 -14.10 23.18
N PHE A 5 4.55 -13.18 22.43
CA PHE A 5 3.90 -12.56 21.27
C PHE A 5 3.76 -13.56 20.12
N SER A 6 4.75 -14.43 19.91
CA SER A 6 4.66 -15.53 18.94
C SER A 6 3.56 -16.52 19.32
N ALA A 7 3.47 -16.91 20.59
CA ALA A 7 2.44 -17.80 21.09
C ALA A 7 1.04 -17.19 20.94
N LEU A 8 0.90 -15.90 21.27
CA LEU A 8 -0.36 -15.17 21.10
C LEU A 8 -0.78 -15.11 19.63
N LYS A 9 0.15 -14.82 18.70
CA LYS A 9 -0.15 -14.84 17.26
C LYS A 9 -0.73 -16.20 16.84
N ILE A 10 -0.05 -17.28 17.21
CA ILE A 10 -0.48 -18.65 16.85
C ILE A 10 -1.87 -18.95 17.45
N LEU A 11 -2.07 -18.57 18.72
CA LEU A 11 -3.33 -18.76 19.42
C LEU A 11 -4.47 -18.02 18.72
N LEU A 12 -4.30 -16.76 18.35
CA LEU A 12 -5.31 -15.97 17.64
C LEU A 12 -5.69 -16.61 16.30
N MET A 13 -4.70 -17.01 15.50
CA MET A 13 -4.97 -17.68 14.22
C MET A 13 -5.70 -19.02 14.42
N LYS A 14 -5.39 -19.76 15.49
CA LYS A 14 -6.08 -21.01 15.82
C LYS A 14 -7.51 -20.78 16.30
N ILE A 15 -7.74 -19.75 17.11
CA ILE A 15 -9.09 -19.36 17.56
C ILE A 15 -9.97 -18.99 16.35
N LEU A 16 -9.45 -18.16 15.44
CA LEU A 16 -10.19 -17.76 14.23
C LEU A 16 -10.57 -18.94 13.33
N SER A 17 -9.69 -19.93 13.21
CA SER A 17 -9.89 -21.05 12.30
C SER A 17 -10.61 -22.26 12.91
N GLN A 18 -10.50 -22.47 14.23
CA GLN A 18 -10.91 -23.73 14.86
C GLN A 18 -11.78 -23.57 16.11
N TYR A 19 -11.78 -22.40 16.75
CA TYR A 19 -12.46 -22.22 18.04
C TYR A 19 -13.20 -20.88 18.17
N PRO A 20 -14.23 -20.62 17.34
CA PRO A 20 -14.97 -19.36 17.35
C PRO A 20 -15.63 -19.05 18.70
N GLN A 21 -15.90 -20.06 19.54
CA GLN A 21 -16.45 -19.87 20.88
C GLN A 21 -15.55 -19.05 21.82
N TYR A 22 -14.24 -19.00 21.56
CA TYR A 22 -13.30 -18.22 22.37
C TYR A 22 -13.05 -16.81 21.81
N GLN A 23 -13.76 -16.42 20.74
CA GLN A 23 -13.49 -15.17 20.04
C GLN A 23 -13.64 -13.95 20.95
N SER A 24 -14.75 -13.82 21.68
CA SER A 24 -14.98 -12.68 22.59
C SER A 24 -13.92 -12.58 23.69
N SER A 25 -13.47 -13.72 24.24
CA SER A 25 -12.44 -13.75 25.27
C SER A 25 -11.06 -13.35 24.71
N ALA A 26 -10.72 -13.81 23.51
CA ALA A 26 -9.48 -13.43 22.85
C ALA A 26 -9.50 -11.96 22.42
N GLU A 27 -10.64 -11.44 21.98
CA GLU A 27 -10.79 -10.02 21.66
C GLU A 27 -10.53 -9.15 22.90
N ALA A 28 -11.10 -9.51 24.05
CA ALA A 28 -10.85 -8.82 25.31
C ALA A 28 -9.37 -8.86 25.73
N ALA A 29 -8.70 -9.99 25.53
CA ALA A 29 -7.27 -10.13 25.81
C ALA A 29 -6.42 -9.27 24.85
N CYS A 30 -6.74 -9.22 23.56
CA CYS A 30 -6.08 -8.34 22.60
C CYS A 30 -6.28 -6.87 22.96
N ARG A 31 -7.49 -6.46 23.34
CA ARG A 31 -7.78 -5.10 23.81
C ARG A 31 -6.94 -4.74 25.04
N HIS A 32 -6.83 -5.66 26.00
CA HIS A 32 -5.97 -5.46 27.16
C HIS A 32 -4.49 -5.31 26.76
N LEU A 33 -3.99 -6.13 25.83
CA LEU A 33 -2.63 -6.00 25.31
C LEU A 33 -2.39 -4.61 24.68
N ILE A 34 -3.29 -4.15 23.82
CA ILE A 34 -3.19 -2.84 23.15
C ILE A 34 -3.19 -1.71 24.20
N ASN A 35 -4.06 -1.78 25.21
CA ASN A 35 -4.23 -0.70 26.17
C ASN A 35 -3.17 -0.69 27.29
N SER A 36 -2.69 -1.85 27.71
CA SER A 36 -1.80 -1.99 28.88
C SER A 36 -0.34 -2.27 28.53
N HIS A 37 -0.04 -2.73 27.31
CA HIS A 37 1.29 -3.16 26.90
C HIS A 37 1.80 -2.51 25.61
N LEU A 38 1.21 -1.39 25.19
CA LEU A 38 1.61 -0.66 23.99
C LEU A 38 3.08 -0.21 24.01
N SER A 39 3.63 0.11 25.19
CA SER A 39 5.04 0.48 25.35
C SER A 39 5.99 -0.65 24.93
N ILE A 40 5.63 -1.91 25.19
CA ILE A 40 6.38 -3.08 24.75
C ILE A 40 6.28 -3.24 23.23
N ILE A 41 5.09 -3.00 22.66
CA ILE A 41 4.90 -3.00 21.20
C ILE A 41 5.79 -1.94 20.55
N HIS A 42 5.81 -0.71 21.05
CA HIS A 42 6.71 0.34 20.56
C HIS A 42 8.18 -0.02 20.73
N SER A 43 8.58 -0.59 21.87
CA SER A 43 9.94 -1.06 22.11
C SER A 43 10.37 -2.15 21.12
N MET A 44 9.46 -3.07 20.76
CA MET A 44 9.74 -4.14 19.79
C MET A 44 9.71 -3.67 18.33
N LEU A 45 9.08 -2.53 18.04
CA LEU A 45 9.07 -1.89 16.72
C LEU A 45 10.20 -0.86 16.54
N SER A 46 10.90 -0.50 17.62
CA SER A 46 11.89 0.57 17.59
C SER A 46 13.09 0.24 16.69
N ILE A 47 13.78 1.27 16.24
CA ILE A 47 15.00 1.16 15.42
C ILE A 47 16.09 0.35 16.15
N GLN A 48 16.12 0.39 17.48
CA GLN A 48 17.11 -0.30 18.32
C GLN A 48 16.79 -1.79 18.52
N SER A 49 15.57 -2.22 18.21
CA SER A 49 15.16 -3.62 18.33
C SER A 49 15.75 -4.49 17.22
N ASN A 50 15.87 -5.79 17.47
CA ASN A 50 16.35 -6.70 16.42
C ASN A 50 15.22 -7.11 15.46
N ALA A 51 15.59 -7.53 14.25
CA ALA A 51 14.63 -7.93 13.22
C ALA A 51 13.67 -9.04 13.68
N LYS A 52 14.10 -9.96 14.57
CA LYS A 52 13.22 -11.02 15.08
C LYS A 52 12.09 -10.45 15.93
N GLN A 53 12.36 -9.46 16.78
CA GLN A 53 11.34 -8.75 17.56
C GLN A 53 10.33 -8.04 16.65
N GLN A 54 10.83 -7.24 15.71
CA GLN A 54 10.01 -6.47 14.76
C GLN A 54 9.06 -7.37 13.98
N LYS A 55 9.58 -8.48 13.45
CA LYS A 55 8.77 -9.45 12.71
C LYS A 55 7.66 -10.06 13.56
N VAL A 56 8.00 -10.52 14.76
CA VAL A 56 7.02 -11.16 15.65
C VAL A 56 5.92 -10.19 16.06
N VAL A 57 6.27 -8.94 16.39
CA VAL A 57 5.25 -7.95 16.76
C VAL A 57 4.41 -7.54 15.55
N LEU A 58 4.98 -7.32 14.36
CA LEU A 58 4.22 -6.99 13.15
C LEU A 58 3.26 -8.12 12.76
N GLN A 59 3.70 -9.37 12.83
CA GLN A 59 2.85 -10.52 12.55
C GLN A 59 1.72 -10.68 13.58
N LEU A 60 1.98 -10.40 14.86
CA LEU A 60 0.94 -10.37 15.89
C LEU A 60 -0.07 -9.24 15.62
N LEU A 61 0.41 -8.04 15.29
CA LEU A 61 -0.45 -6.91 14.98
C LEU A 61 -1.34 -7.19 13.77
N ALA A 62 -0.81 -7.82 12.72
CA ALA A 62 -1.60 -8.29 11.59
C ALA A 62 -2.69 -9.28 12.03
N ALA A 63 -2.35 -10.26 12.88
CA ALA A 63 -3.32 -11.22 13.41
C ALA A 63 -4.42 -10.55 14.27
N ILE A 64 -4.07 -9.53 15.06
CA ILE A 64 -5.02 -8.72 15.84
C ILE A 64 -5.99 -7.98 14.91
N VAL A 65 -5.49 -7.44 13.79
CA VAL A 65 -6.32 -6.77 12.80
C VAL A 65 -7.30 -7.75 12.15
N SER A 66 -6.81 -8.92 11.72
CA SER A 66 -7.64 -9.98 11.12
C SER A 66 -8.66 -10.56 12.11
N PHE A 67 -8.46 -10.39 13.41
CA PHE A 67 -9.41 -10.81 14.43
C PHE A 67 -10.72 -9.99 14.40
N GLY A 68 -10.66 -8.77 13.86
CA GLY A 68 -11.82 -7.92 13.62
C GLY A 68 -12.38 -7.23 14.85
N GLY A 69 -13.68 -6.93 14.81
CA GLY A 69 -14.36 -6.14 15.83
C GLY A 69 -13.88 -4.68 15.86
N ASN A 70 -13.75 -4.11 17.07
CA ASN A 70 -13.23 -2.76 17.25
C ASN A 70 -11.69 -2.70 17.35
N LEU A 71 -11.01 -3.85 17.45
CA LEU A 71 -9.55 -3.91 17.63
C LEU A 71 -8.76 -3.18 16.54
N PRO A 72 -9.06 -3.29 15.23
CA PRO A 72 -8.28 -2.57 14.23
C PRO A 72 -8.43 -1.04 14.37
N ARG A 73 -9.63 -0.57 14.75
CA ARG A 73 -9.89 0.84 15.00
C ARG A 73 -9.10 1.32 16.21
N GLU A 74 -9.18 0.60 17.34
CA GLU A 74 -8.41 0.89 18.55
C GLU A 74 -6.91 0.90 18.25
N LEU A 75 -6.43 -0.09 17.49
CA LEU A 75 -5.02 -0.17 17.11
C LEU A 75 -4.60 1.03 16.25
N LEU A 76 -5.38 1.42 15.24
CA LEU A 76 -5.10 2.64 14.47
C LEU A 76 -5.14 3.89 15.34
N THR A 77 -6.00 3.96 16.36
CA THR A 77 -6.06 5.11 17.27
C THR A 77 -4.83 5.19 18.18
N TYR A 78 -4.41 4.07 18.79
CA TYR A 78 -3.38 4.07 19.83
C TYR A 78 -1.96 3.85 19.29
N LEU A 79 -1.79 3.06 18.23
CA LEU A 79 -0.48 2.80 17.64
C LEU A 79 -0.02 4.00 16.80
N SER A 80 0.75 4.90 17.42
CA SER A 80 1.41 6.01 16.73
C SER A 80 2.85 5.65 16.39
N LEU A 81 3.16 5.50 15.11
CA LEU A 81 4.52 5.20 14.64
C LEU A 81 5.21 6.47 14.12
N PRO A 82 6.34 6.89 14.71
CA PRO A 82 7.14 7.97 14.15
C PRO A 82 7.59 7.65 12.72
N MET A 83 7.65 8.67 11.86
CA MET A 83 8.06 8.52 10.46
C MET A 83 9.42 7.79 10.31
N GLU A 84 10.38 8.06 11.18
CA GLU A 84 11.69 7.40 11.15
C GLU A 84 11.61 5.89 11.47
N VAL A 85 10.68 5.49 12.33
CA VAL A 85 10.41 4.07 12.61
C VAL A 85 9.75 3.42 11.40
N ILE A 86 8.78 4.09 10.76
CA ILE A 86 8.14 3.58 9.53
C ILE A 86 9.20 3.40 8.44
N LYS A 87 10.00 4.44 8.16
CA LYS A 87 11.09 4.40 7.18
C LYS A 87 12.02 3.24 7.44
N PHE A 88 12.37 2.97 8.70
CA PHE A 88 13.22 1.86 9.08
C PHE A 88 12.55 0.49 8.82
N LEU A 89 11.30 0.30 9.26
CA LEU A 89 10.58 -0.98 9.11
C LEU A 89 10.32 -1.37 7.66
N VAL A 90 10.19 -0.39 6.76
CA VAL A 90 9.99 -0.63 5.32
C VAL A 90 11.29 -0.77 4.51
N GLN A 91 12.47 -0.73 5.15
CA GLN A 91 13.74 -0.95 4.44
C GLN A 91 13.88 -2.40 3.97
N HIS A 92 14.37 -2.58 2.74
CA HIS A 92 14.81 -3.87 2.24
C HIS A 92 16.04 -4.38 2.99
N THR A 93 15.78 -5.18 4.02
CA THR A 93 16.80 -5.93 4.75
C THR A 93 16.63 -7.41 4.44
N LYS A 94 17.67 -8.05 3.87
CA LYS A 94 17.61 -9.45 3.38
C LYS A 94 16.40 -9.67 2.44
N PRO A 95 16.32 -8.97 1.30
CA PRO A 95 15.13 -8.97 0.43
C PRO A 95 14.76 -10.35 -0.15
N THR A 96 15.67 -11.33 -0.08
CA THR A 96 15.41 -12.73 -0.46
C THR A 96 14.76 -13.58 0.63
N ASP A 97 14.66 -13.07 1.86
CA ASP A 97 13.89 -13.70 2.95
C ASP A 97 12.42 -13.28 2.80
N ASP A 98 11.54 -14.25 2.49
CA ASP A 98 10.10 -14.02 2.33
C ASP A 98 9.43 -13.52 3.62
N GLN A 99 10.07 -13.75 4.77
CA GLN A 99 9.65 -13.26 6.07
C GLN A 99 10.62 -12.18 6.55
N ASN A 100 11.04 -11.25 5.69
CA ASN A 100 11.77 -10.06 6.12
C ASN A 100 10.84 -9.05 6.84
N THR A 101 11.42 -8.05 7.53
CA THR A 101 10.66 -7.05 8.30
C THR A 101 9.70 -6.24 7.41
N ARG A 102 10.14 -5.84 6.21
CA ARG A 102 9.31 -5.09 5.25
C ARG A 102 8.10 -5.90 4.82
N ASN A 103 8.25 -7.19 4.49
CA ASN A 103 7.12 -8.05 4.13
C ASN A 103 6.13 -8.16 5.29
N CYS A 104 6.62 -8.36 6.53
CA CYS A 104 5.75 -8.39 7.71
C CYS A 104 5.00 -7.06 7.90
N PHE A 105 5.66 -5.92 7.62
CA PHE A 105 5.03 -4.61 7.69
C PHE A 105 3.98 -4.42 6.59
N ILE A 106 4.27 -4.81 5.35
CA ILE A 106 3.31 -4.80 4.24
C ILE A 106 2.08 -5.64 4.61
N HIS A 107 2.26 -6.88 5.08
CA HIS A 107 1.15 -7.72 5.53
C HIS A 107 0.33 -7.08 6.65
N PHE A 108 0.98 -6.41 7.61
CA PHE A 108 0.28 -5.67 8.66
C PHE A 108 -0.61 -4.54 8.09
N ILE A 109 -0.11 -3.74 7.16
CA ILE A 109 -0.91 -2.68 6.52
C ILE A 109 -2.04 -3.28 5.68
N LEU A 110 -1.77 -4.32 4.90
CA LEU A 110 -2.77 -4.95 4.04
C LEU A 110 -3.88 -5.66 4.84
N ALA A 111 -3.60 -6.15 6.06
CA ALA A 111 -4.62 -6.76 6.91
C ALA A 111 -5.80 -5.81 7.18
N PHE A 112 -5.56 -4.50 7.33
CA PHE A 112 -6.65 -3.52 7.49
C PHE A 112 -7.51 -3.36 6.23
N LEU A 113 -6.93 -3.55 5.05
CA LEU A 113 -7.66 -3.47 3.79
C LEU A 113 -8.46 -4.74 3.53
N ILE A 114 -7.90 -5.89 3.87
CA ILE A 114 -8.49 -7.22 3.64
C ILE A 114 -9.60 -7.51 4.65
N ASP A 115 -9.30 -7.39 5.94
CA ASP A 115 -10.19 -7.81 7.03
C ASP A 115 -10.94 -6.63 7.69
N GLY A 116 -10.56 -5.39 7.37
CA GLY A 116 -11.18 -4.20 7.94
C GLY A 116 -12.52 -3.84 7.27
N SER A 117 -13.48 -3.39 8.09
CA SER A 117 -14.71 -2.78 7.57
C SER A 117 -14.41 -1.46 6.86
N THR A 118 -15.33 -0.98 6.01
CA THR A 118 -15.13 0.27 5.26
C THR A 118 -14.73 1.47 6.14
N PRO A 119 -15.32 1.70 7.33
CA PRO A 119 -14.85 2.75 8.23
C PRO A 119 -13.37 2.61 8.64
N ILE A 120 -12.91 1.38 8.90
CA ILE A 120 -11.51 1.09 9.27
C ILE A 120 -10.58 1.38 8.09
N ILE A 121 -10.96 0.93 6.88
CA ILE A 121 -10.22 1.23 5.65
C ILE A 121 -10.07 2.75 5.48
N ARG A 122 -11.15 3.52 5.65
CA ARG A 122 -11.10 4.98 5.56
C ARG A 122 -10.15 5.60 6.58
N ILE A 123 -10.17 5.17 7.85
CA ILE A 123 -9.24 5.65 8.88
C ILE A 123 -7.78 5.37 8.50
N LEU A 124 -7.48 4.19 7.94
CA LEU A 124 -6.14 3.88 7.45
C LEU A 124 -5.74 4.81 6.30
N LEU A 125 -6.63 5.03 5.33
CA LEU A 125 -6.38 5.89 4.18
C LEU A 125 -6.18 7.36 4.56
N ASP A 126 -6.83 7.82 5.64
CA ASP A 126 -6.60 9.16 6.22
C ASP A 126 -5.20 9.27 6.86
N LYS A 127 -4.64 8.16 7.35
CA LYS A 127 -3.25 8.05 7.80
C LYS A 127 -2.29 7.83 6.62
N ARG A 128 -2.23 8.82 5.71
CA ARG A 128 -1.49 8.76 4.44
C ARG A 128 -0.04 8.28 4.57
N ASP A 129 0.69 8.75 5.57
CA ASP A 129 2.08 8.34 5.79
C ASP A 129 2.22 6.84 6.04
N LEU A 130 1.30 6.27 6.81
CA LEU A 130 1.27 4.84 7.11
C LEU A 130 0.88 4.04 5.87
N PHE A 131 -0.21 4.43 5.19
CA PHE A 131 -0.68 3.75 4.00
C PHE A 131 0.32 3.82 2.84
N TYR A 132 0.90 5.00 2.56
CA TYR A 132 1.81 5.19 1.44
C TYR A 132 3.18 4.56 1.63
N SER A 133 3.59 4.29 2.87
CA SER A 133 4.91 3.74 3.18
C SER A 133 5.23 2.38 2.53
N ILE A 134 4.21 1.64 2.07
CA ILE A 134 4.39 0.32 1.45
C ILE A 134 4.70 0.36 -0.06
N PHE A 135 4.47 1.50 -0.74
CA PHE A 135 4.65 1.60 -2.19
C PHE A 135 6.07 1.91 -2.67
N PRO A 136 6.87 2.76 -1.97
CA PRO A 136 8.25 3.01 -2.34
C PRO A 136 9.05 1.72 -2.46
N ASP A 137 9.93 1.65 -3.46
CA ASP A 137 10.85 0.52 -3.69
C ASP A 137 10.18 -0.83 -4.04
N LEU A 138 8.88 -0.87 -4.37
CA LEU A 138 8.19 -2.11 -4.82
C LEU A 138 8.88 -2.82 -6.00
N ILE A 139 9.66 -2.10 -6.80
CA ILE A 139 10.47 -2.65 -7.91
C ILE A 139 11.48 -3.72 -7.46
N TYR A 140 11.80 -3.78 -6.16
CA TYR A 140 12.72 -4.73 -5.55
C TYR A 140 12.03 -5.81 -4.71
N ASP A 141 10.72 -5.73 -4.50
CA ASP A 141 9.99 -6.77 -3.77
C ASP A 141 9.80 -8.04 -4.62
N SER A 142 9.49 -9.17 -3.98
CA SER A 142 9.16 -10.40 -4.69
C SER A 142 7.88 -10.24 -5.51
N LYS A 143 7.72 -11.06 -6.56
CA LYS A 143 6.51 -11.02 -7.40
C LYS A 143 5.25 -11.26 -6.57
N ASP A 144 5.30 -12.14 -5.58
CA ASP A 144 4.16 -12.47 -4.73
C ASP A 144 3.72 -11.26 -3.88
N ILE A 145 4.67 -10.54 -3.28
CA ILE A 145 4.37 -9.30 -2.54
C ILE A 145 3.77 -8.23 -3.46
N ILE A 146 4.33 -8.06 -4.66
CA ILE A 146 3.82 -7.06 -5.63
C ILE A 146 2.40 -7.41 -6.04
N VAL A 147 2.14 -8.66 -6.41
CA VAL A 147 0.80 -9.12 -6.80
C VAL A 147 -0.17 -8.94 -5.65
N LEU A 148 0.22 -9.28 -4.42
CA LEU A 148 -0.61 -9.09 -3.22
C LEU A 148 -0.96 -7.61 -3.02
N VAL A 149 0.02 -6.70 -3.04
CA VAL A 149 -0.20 -5.26 -2.87
C VAL A 149 -1.14 -4.72 -3.96
N LEU A 150 -0.86 -5.01 -5.23
CA LEU A 150 -1.65 -4.51 -6.35
C LEU A 150 -3.08 -5.06 -6.35
N THR A 151 -3.24 -6.35 -6.05
CA THR A 151 -4.55 -7.01 -6.02
C THR A 151 -5.39 -6.50 -4.86
N THR A 152 -4.80 -6.39 -3.66
CA THR A 152 -5.49 -5.87 -2.48
C THR A 152 -5.91 -4.41 -2.70
N PHE A 153 -5.01 -3.58 -3.23
CA PHE A 153 -5.32 -2.19 -3.56
C PHE A 153 -6.45 -2.07 -4.60
N LYS A 154 -6.40 -2.89 -5.65
CA LYS A 154 -7.44 -2.91 -6.69
C LYS A 154 -8.81 -3.31 -6.11
N ILE A 155 -8.88 -4.43 -5.40
CA ILE A 155 -10.15 -5.00 -4.91
C ILE A 155 -10.73 -4.13 -3.79
N HIS A 156 -9.94 -3.83 -2.75
CA HIS A 156 -10.45 -3.26 -1.51
C HIS A 156 -10.58 -1.74 -1.53
N ILE A 157 -9.91 -1.06 -2.47
CA ILE A 157 -9.96 0.40 -2.61
C ILE A 157 -10.57 0.80 -3.95
N LEU A 158 -9.97 0.41 -5.09
CA LEU A 158 -10.40 0.94 -6.39
C LEU A 158 -11.79 0.45 -6.79
N GLN A 159 -12.04 -0.84 -6.63
CA GLN A 159 -13.31 -1.46 -6.99
C GLN A 159 -14.35 -1.37 -5.87
N ASN A 160 -13.97 -0.87 -4.69
CA ASN A 160 -14.88 -0.76 -3.56
C ASN A 160 -15.85 0.42 -3.73
N PRO A 161 -17.17 0.19 -3.88
CA PRO A 161 -18.14 1.27 -4.07
C PRO A 161 -18.34 2.11 -2.81
N ASN A 162 -18.01 1.55 -1.64
CA ASN A 162 -18.15 2.23 -0.36
C ASN A 162 -16.97 3.18 -0.07
N ILE A 163 -15.92 3.21 -0.88
CA ILE A 163 -14.88 4.25 -0.80
C ILE A 163 -15.28 5.40 -1.73
N SER A 164 -15.33 6.63 -1.21
CA SER A 164 -15.84 7.77 -1.96
C SER A 164 -14.93 8.13 -3.14
N LYS A 165 -15.53 8.68 -4.21
CA LYS A 165 -14.82 9.17 -5.40
C LYS A 165 -13.69 10.13 -5.04
N THR A 166 -14.00 11.10 -4.16
CA THR A 166 -13.05 12.10 -3.66
C THR A 166 -11.87 11.45 -2.94
N MET A 167 -12.11 10.42 -2.14
CA MET A 167 -11.03 9.71 -1.45
C MET A 167 -10.15 8.97 -2.46
N LYS A 168 -10.73 8.21 -3.40
CA LYS A 168 -9.96 7.52 -4.44
C LYS A 168 -9.09 8.49 -5.25
N LEU A 169 -9.61 9.64 -5.63
CA LEU A 169 -8.87 10.69 -6.33
C LEU A 169 -7.63 11.15 -5.55
N GLN A 170 -7.75 11.31 -4.24
CA GLN A 170 -6.65 11.77 -3.38
C GLN A 170 -5.57 10.71 -3.14
N LEU A 171 -5.82 9.44 -3.48
CA LEU A 171 -4.88 8.32 -3.32
C LEU A 171 -3.85 8.17 -4.45
N PHE A 172 -4.00 8.94 -5.54
CA PHE A 172 -3.11 8.87 -6.71
C PHE A 172 -2.32 10.16 -6.95
N PRO A 173 -1.50 10.63 -5.99
CA PRO A 173 -0.48 11.61 -6.32
C PRO A 173 0.56 10.99 -7.27
N ILE A 174 1.27 11.85 -8.01
CA ILE A 174 2.28 11.45 -9.02
C ILE A 174 3.30 10.49 -8.41
N SER A 175 3.76 10.76 -7.18
CA SER A 175 4.72 9.92 -6.46
C SER A 175 4.26 8.48 -6.24
N ILE A 176 2.95 8.23 -6.07
CA ILE A 176 2.41 6.87 -5.92
C ILE A 176 2.28 6.18 -7.28
N ILE A 177 1.79 6.89 -8.30
CA ILE A 177 1.73 6.37 -9.67
C ILE A 177 3.13 5.96 -10.15
N GLN A 178 4.16 6.70 -9.75
CA GLN A 178 5.55 6.42 -10.07
C GLN A 178 6.04 5.07 -9.59
N ASN A 179 5.67 4.69 -8.37
CA ASN A 179 6.00 3.36 -7.85
C ASN A 179 5.42 2.26 -8.74
N PHE A 180 4.20 2.44 -9.24
CA PHE A 180 3.55 1.49 -10.14
C PHE A 180 4.12 1.52 -11.56
N VAL A 181 4.50 2.68 -12.11
CA VAL A 181 5.18 2.76 -13.41
C VAL A 181 6.53 2.05 -13.37
N ASN A 182 7.26 2.21 -12.27
CA ASN A 182 8.56 1.59 -12.07
C ASN A 182 8.50 0.05 -12.07
N LEU A 183 7.36 -0.54 -11.71
CA LEU A 183 7.15 -1.99 -11.75
C LEU A 183 7.23 -2.58 -13.17
N TYR A 184 7.00 -1.79 -14.22
CA TYR A 184 7.22 -2.27 -15.60
C TYR A 184 8.71 -2.51 -15.93
N ASN A 185 9.61 -2.08 -15.06
CA ASN A 185 11.05 -2.34 -15.12
C ASN A 185 11.49 -3.15 -13.89
N TRP A 186 10.61 -4.00 -13.34
CA TRP A 186 10.85 -4.79 -12.13
C TRP A 186 12.25 -5.40 -12.10
N LYS A 187 12.96 -5.15 -11.00
CA LYS A 187 14.35 -5.58 -10.78
C LYS A 187 14.40 -6.81 -9.89
N GLY A 188 13.48 -6.92 -8.93
CA GLY A 188 13.38 -8.03 -8.00
C GLY A 188 14.37 -7.99 -6.83
N PRO A 189 14.21 -8.92 -5.88
CA PRO A 189 14.88 -8.87 -4.57
C PRO A 189 16.40 -9.00 -4.65
N THR A 190 16.92 -9.72 -5.64
CA THR A 190 18.37 -9.91 -5.84
C THR A 190 19.08 -8.65 -6.34
N ASN A 191 18.35 -7.69 -6.89
CA ASN A 191 18.89 -6.50 -7.54
C ASN A 191 18.70 -5.21 -6.70
N CYS A 192 18.43 -5.33 -5.40
CA CYS A 192 18.21 -4.21 -4.50
C CYS A 192 19.51 -3.37 -4.30
N PRO A 193 19.53 -2.06 -4.62
CA PRO A 193 20.71 -1.20 -4.57
C PRO A 193 21.22 -0.95 -3.17
N LYS A 194 20.43 -1.19 -2.11
CA LYS A 194 20.92 -1.02 -0.74
C LYS A 194 22.03 -2.04 -0.37
N LEU A 195 22.38 -2.95 -1.29
CA LEU A 195 23.60 -3.78 -1.29
C LEU A 195 24.81 -3.14 -2.02
N LYS A 196 24.64 -1.99 -2.70
CA LYS A 196 25.67 -1.24 -3.45
C LYS A 196 25.39 0.28 -3.36
N ASN A 197 26.19 0.99 -2.55
CA ASN A 197 26.20 2.46 -2.43
C ASN A 197 25.93 3.20 -3.76
N ARG A 198 24.88 4.04 -3.82
CA ARG A 198 24.92 5.47 -4.24
C ARG A 198 23.53 6.11 -4.50
N SER A 199 23.53 7.43 -4.36
CA SER A 199 22.54 8.51 -4.56
C SER A 199 21.30 8.24 -5.42
N PHE A 200 20.13 8.35 -4.78
CA PHE A 200 18.77 8.20 -5.34
C PHE A 200 18.19 9.44 -6.07
N ILE A 201 19.00 10.48 -6.34
CA ILE A 201 18.45 11.81 -6.66
C ILE A 201 18.22 12.05 -8.17
N SER A 202 18.80 11.25 -9.09
CA SER A 202 18.66 11.50 -10.54
C SER A 202 17.47 10.81 -11.23
N ASP A 203 17.03 9.64 -10.75
CA ASP A 203 16.01 8.84 -11.45
C ASP A 203 14.58 9.26 -11.11
N SER A 204 14.35 9.90 -9.96
CA SER A 204 13.01 10.32 -9.52
C SER A 204 12.45 11.48 -10.36
N GLN A 205 13.25 12.53 -10.62
CA GLN A 205 12.80 13.68 -11.42
C GLN A 205 12.46 13.30 -12.87
N ILE A 206 13.28 12.45 -13.50
CA ILE A 206 13.06 12.00 -14.89
C ILE A 206 11.78 11.19 -15.03
N VAL A 207 11.38 10.45 -13.99
CA VAL A 207 10.16 9.63 -14.04
C VAL A 207 8.93 10.43 -13.60
N GLU A 208 9.08 11.48 -12.76
CA GLU A 208 7.97 12.40 -12.43
C GLU A 208 7.50 13.16 -13.68
N GLU A 209 8.42 13.67 -14.50
CA GLU A 209 8.10 14.31 -15.79
C GLU A 209 7.32 13.35 -16.73
N LYS A 210 7.63 12.05 -16.70
CA LYS A 210 6.96 11.04 -17.53
C LYS A 210 5.50 10.78 -17.13
N ILE A 211 5.15 11.07 -15.88
CA ILE A 211 3.83 10.80 -15.31
C ILE A 211 2.93 12.04 -15.36
N ASP A 212 3.52 13.24 -15.42
CA ASP A 212 2.76 14.46 -15.68
C ASP A 212 2.13 14.45 -17.09
N ARG A 213 2.83 13.86 -18.06
CA ARG A 213 2.38 13.69 -19.46
C ARG A 213 2.36 12.22 -19.87
N PRO A 214 1.47 11.40 -19.27
CA PRO A 214 1.50 9.95 -19.47
C PRO A 214 1.28 9.55 -20.93
N TRP A 215 0.59 10.37 -21.73
CA TRP A 215 0.36 10.14 -23.16
C TRP A 215 1.63 10.23 -24.02
N GLU A 216 2.75 10.77 -23.52
CA GLU A 216 4.01 10.78 -24.27
C GLU A 216 4.74 9.42 -24.20
N TYR A 217 4.35 8.53 -23.26
CA TYR A 217 5.06 7.31 -22.91
C TYR A 217 4.13 6.10 -22.80
N GLU A 218 4.46 4.99 -23.46
CA GLU A 218 3.62 3.78 -23.53
C GLU A 218 3.28 3.18 -22.14
N LYS A 219 4.30 2.99 -21.29
CA LYS A 219 4.12 2.37 -19.96
C LYS A 219 3.27 3.22 -19.01
N PRO A 220 3.57 4.53 -18.78
CA PRO A 220 2.69 5.43 -18.05
C PRO A 220 1.25 5.49 -18.61
N SER A 221 1.09 5.64 -19.93
CA SER A 221 -0.22 5.66 -20.59
C SER A 221 -1.05 4.43 -20.23
N ASN A 222 -0.51 3.23 -20.47
CA ASN A 222 -1.19 1.96 -20.21
C ASN A 222 -1.56 1.78 -18.74
N LEU A 223 -0.69 2.22 -17.83
CA LEU A 223 -0.98 2.15 -16.40
C LEU A 223 -2.12 3.09 -16.00
N VAL A 224 -2.05 4.36 -16.40
CA VAL A 224 -3.07 5.36 -16.07
C VAL A 224 -4.42 4.93 -16.62
N ILE A 225 -4.45 4.38 -17.85
CA ILE A 225 -5.66 3.77 -18.42
C ILE A 225 -6.18 2.64 -17.54
N LYS A 226 -5.36 1.64 -17.16
CA LYS A 226 -5.80 0.52 -16.29
C LYS A 226 -6.31 0.98 -14.92
N ILE A 227 -5.69 2.01 -14.34
CA ILE A 227 -6.13 2.63 -13.08
C ILE A 227 -7.51 3.25 -13.28
N MET A 228 -7.72 4.04 -14.35
CA MET A 228 -9.01 4.65 -14.67
C MET A 228 -10.08 3.62 -15.05
N THR A 229 -9.73 2.54 -15.75
CA THR A 229 -10.67 1.44 -16.03
C THR A 229 -11.09 0.74 -14.73
N SER A 230 -10.17 0.60 -13.77
CA SER A 230 -10.49 0.00 -12.46
C SER A 230 -11.22 0.97 -11.53
N CYS A 231 -11.10 2.28 -11.77
CA CYS A 231 -11.72 3.35 -11.00
C CYS A 231 -12.17 4.50 -11.93
N PRO A 232 -13.35 4.38 -12.58
CA PRO A 232 -13.83 5.33 -13.59
C PRO A 232 -13.98 6.76 -13.09
N ASP A 233 -14.16 6.94 -11.79
CA ASP A 233 -14.26 8.24 -11.13
C ASP A 233 -13.02 9.14 -11.33
N LEU A 234 -11.88 8.54 -11.69
CA LEU A 234 -10.63 9.25 -11.95
C LEU A 234 -10.61 9.91 -13.34
N ILE A 235 -11.49 9.51 -14.26
CA ILE A 235 -11.48 9.97 -15.65
C ILE A 235 -11.65 11.49 -15.74
N LYS A 236 -12.64 12.06 -15.03
CA LYS A 236 -12.89 13.51 -15.05
C LYS A 236 -11.68 14.31 -14.57
N ALA A 237 -11.04 13.88 -13.49
CA ALA A 237 -9.85 14.56 -12.97
C ALA A 237 -8.66 14.47 -13.94
N GLN A 238 -8.53 13.34 -14.65
CA GLN A 238 -7.52 13.20 -15.68
C GLN A 238 -7.78 14.11 -16.89
N PHE A 239 -9.04 14.28 -17.29
CA PHE A 239 -9.41 15.22 -18.36
C PHE A 239 -9.07 16.68 -18.01
N ILE A 240 -9.28 17.10 -16.76
CA ILE A 240 -8.88 18.45 -16.32
C ILE A 240 -7.37 18.66 -16.49
N ARG A 241 -6.54 17.64 -16.21
CA ARG A 241 -5.09 17.71 -16.42
C ARG A 241 -4.70 17.74 -17.91
N LEU A 242 -5.50 17.08 -18.75
CA LEU A 242 -5.31 17.03 -20.20
C LEU A 242 -5.76 18.31 -20.91
N GLU A 243 -6.70 19.07 -20.32
CA GLU A 243 -7.37 20.21 -20.96
C GLU A 243 -6.41 21.18 -21.70
N PRO A 244 -5.26 21.60 -21.12
CA PRO A 244 -4.33 22.50 -21.81
C PRO A 244 -3.67 21.92 -23.07
N TYR A 245 -3.71 20.59 -23.24
CA TYR A 245 -3.05 19.87 -24.33
C TYR A 245 -4.02 19.41 -25.43
N ILE A 246 -5.33 19.63 -25.25
CA ILE A 246 -6.38 19.23 -26.20
C ILE A 246 -6.52 20.24 -27.35
N GLU A 247 -5.99 21.46 -27.21
CA GLU A 247 -5.97 22.46 -28.28
C GLU A 247 -5.35 21.88 -29.57
N PRO A 248 -6.04 21.97 -30.72
CA PRO A 248 -5.55 21.41 -31.99
C PRO A 248 -4.15 21.90 -32.35
N ARG A 249 -3.20 20.98 -32.48
CA ARG A 249 -1.81 21.28 -32.88
C ARG A 249 -1.31 20.21 -33.85
N VAL A 250 -0.65 20.62 -34.92
CA VAL A 250 -0.04 19.69 -35.89
C VAL A 250 1.32 19.22 -35.35
N SER A 251 1.30 18.30 -34.39
CA SER A 251 2.51 17.71 -33.83
C SER A 251 2.32 16.23 -33.46
N LEU A 252 3.39 15.45 -33.51
CA LEU A 252 3.37 14.05 -33.07
C LEU A 252 2.94 13.91 -31.59
N LYS A 253 3.31 14.89 -30.75
CA LYS A 253 2.91 14.95 -29.34
C LYS A 253 1.40 15.09 -29.19
N TRP A 254 0.79 15.99 -29.96
CA TRP A 254 -0.66 16.19 -29.97
C TRP A 254 -1.40 14.94 -30.48
N ILE A 255 -0.91 14.28 -31.54
CA ILE A 255 -1.51 13.03 -32.04
C ILE A 255 -1.50 11.93 -30.98
N LYS A 256 -0.40 11.79 -30.22
CA LYS A 256 -0.32 10.85 -29.10
C LYS A 256 -1.31 11.19 -27.99
N ALA A 257 -1.43 12.47 -27.63
CA ALA A 257 -2.42 12.94 -26.66
C ALA A 257 -3.86 12.63 -27.11
N MET A 258 -4.20 12.86 -28.38
CA MET A 258 -5.53 12.57 -28.91
C MET A 258 -5.83 11.07 -28.98
N LYS A 259 -4.83 10.21 -29.25
CA LYS A 259 -4.98 8.75 -29.14
C LYS A 259 -5.29 8.33 -27.69
N PHE A 260 -4.56 8.87 -26.73
CA PHE A 260 -4.83 8.65 -25.30
C PHE A 260 -6.25 9.10 -24.94
N VAL A 261 -6.64 10.32 -25.33
CA VAL A 261 -8.00 10.83 -25.12
C VAL A 261 -9.05 9.90 -25.74
N LYS A 262 -8.83 9.39 -26.95
CA LYS A 262 -9.75 8.45 -27.59
C LYS A 262 -9.90 7.16 -26.78
N GLU A 263 -8.82 6.60 -26.25
CA GLU A 263 -8.86 5.41 -25.40
C GLU A 263 -9.60 5.68 -24.09
N VAL A 264 -9.33 6.82 -23.44
CA VAL A 264 -10.04 7.23 -22.22
C VAL A 264 -11.52 7.50 -22.48
N ASN A 265 -11.87 8.17 -23.58
CA ASN A 265 -13.25 8.46 -23.95
C ASN A 265 -14.01 7.18 -24.32
N GLY A 266 -13.34 6.21 -24.96
CA GLY A 266 -13.88 4.87 -25.18
C GLY A 266 -14.24 4.15 -23.87
N LEU A 267 -13.50 4.37 -22.79
CA LEU A 267 -13.87 3.88 -21.46
C LEU A 267 -15.16 4.54 -20.95
N VAL A 268 -15.33 5.86 -21.16
CA VAL A 268 -16.54 6.58 -20.73
C VAL A 268 -17.79 5.97 -21.36
N TYR A 269 -17.76 5.73 -22.67
CA TYR A 269 -18.89 5.12 -23.40
C TYR A 269 -19.14 3.65 -23.04
N PHE A 270 -18.12 2.90 -22.60
CA PHE A 270 -18.26 1.50 -22.17
C PHE A 270 -18.84 1.38 -20.75
N LEU A 271 -18.71 2.42 -19.94
CA LEU A 271 -19.07 2.41 -18.52
C LEU A 271 -20.36 3.20 -18.20
N SER A 272 -20.89 3.94 -19.17
CA SER A 272 -22.19 4.63 -19.16
C SER A 272 -23.32 3.73 -19.63
#